data_AF-A0A4Y6V7C0-F1
#
_entry.id   AF-A0A4Y6V7C0-F1
#
_cell.length_a   1.000
_cell.length_b   1.000
_cell.length_c   1.000
_cell.angle_alpha   90.00
_cell.angle_beta   90.00
_cell.angle_gamma   90.00
#
_symmetry.space_group_name_H-M   'P 1'
#
loop_
_entity.id
_entity.type
_entity.pdbx_description
1 polymer ?
#
loop_
_entity_poly.entity_id
_entity_poly.type
_entity_poly.pdbx_seq_one_letter_code
_entity_poly.pdbx_strand_id
1 'polypeptide(L)' 'MIVCSCNALSHRDVEAAIQSGASRPAEIYTARKCRAQCGNCVPGMMCLLKEALQNRAMIQKNASTSFVEQRA' A
#
# COMPACT_ATOMS: atom_id res chain seq x y z
N MET A 1 8.83 7.05 -9.84
CA MET A 1 7.84 7.88 -10.56
C MET A 1 7.11 8.80 -9.59
N ILE A 2 6.61 9.95 -10.07
CA ILE A 2 5.64 10.77 -9.34
C ILE A 2 4.26 10.12 -9.48
N VAL A 3 3.57 9.96 -8.36
CA VAL A 3 2.20 9.43 -8.28
C VAL A 3 1.20 10.58 -8.13
N CYS A 4 1.54 11.61 -7.35
CA CYS A 4 0.68 12.79 -7.14
C CYS A 4 1.46 14.08 -7.37
N SER A 5 1.15 14.82 -8.43
CA SER A 5 1.79 16.11 -8.72
C SER A 5 1.36 17.20 -7.73
N CYS A 6 0.08 17.22 -7.36
CA CYS A 6 -0.53 18.14 -6.39
C CYS A 6 0.22 18.20 -5.04
N ASN A 7 0.58 17.03 -4.51
CA ASN A 7 1.22 16.89 -3.21
C ASN A 7 2.68 16.42 -3.31
N ALA A 8 3.26 16.44 -4.52
CA ALA A 8 4.60 15.94 -4.82
C ALA A 8 4.90 14.54 -4.22
N LEU A 9 3.95 13.61 -4.30
CA LEU A 9 4.14 12.25 -3.79
C LEU A 9 4.77 11.37 -4.87
N SER A 10 5.90 10.76 -4.53
CA SER A 10 6.53 9.72 -5.33
C SER A 10 5.96 8.34 -5.02
N HIS A 11 6.25 7.36 -5.88
CA HIS A 11 5.96 5.95 -5.61
C HIS A 11 6.59 5.48 -4.29
N ARG A 12 7.77 5.99 -3.92
CA ARG A 12 8.42 5.64 -2.65
C ARG A 12 7.66 6.19 -1.45
N ASP A 13 7.06 7.37 -1.56
CA ASP A 13 6.24 7.95 -0.49
C ASP A 13 4.97 7.11 -0.25
N VAL A 14 4.36 6.64 -1.35
CA VAL A 14 3.18 5.76 -1.28
C VAL A 14 3.57 4.42 -0.65
N GLU A 15 4.66 3.80 -1.12
CA GLU A 15 5.16 2.53 -0.60
C GLU A 15 5.51 2.64 0.90
N ALA A 16 6.18 3.71 1.33
CA ALA A 16 6.48 3.93 2.74
C ALA A 16 5.21 4.06 3.60
N ALA A 17 4.18 4.75 3.10
CA ALA A 17 2.89 4.84 3.79
C ALA A 17 2.22 3.46 3.89
N ILE A 18 2.25 2.67 2.82
CA ILE A 18 1.73 1.30 2.81
C ILE A 18 2.47 0.45 3.83
N GLN A 19 3.80 0.47 3.85
CA GLN A 19 4.64 -0.25 4.82
C GLN A 19 4.33 0.15 6.26
N SER A 20 3.98 1.41 6.50
CA SER A 20 3.52 1.89 7.82
C SER A 20 2.09 1.49 8.20
N GLY A 21 1.37 0.80 7.31
CA GLY A 21 0.05 0.25 7.58
C GLY A 21 -1.09 0.86 6.77
N ALA A 22 -0.83 1.80 5.85
CA ALA A 22 -1.88 2.35 5.02
C ALA A 22 -2.53 1.26 4.15
N SER A 23 -3.86 1.28 4.12
CA SER A 23 -4.75 0.39 3.40
C SER A 23 -5.70 1.16 2.46
N ARG A 24 -5.77 2.49 2.58
CA ARG A 24 -6.63 3.37 1.75
C ARG A 24 -5.91 4.68 1.41
N PRO A 25 -6.24 5.37 0.30
CA PRO A 25 -5.58 6.63 -0.10
C PRO A 25 -5.65 7.74 0.95
N ALA A 26 -6.73 7.82 1.73
CA ALA A 26 -6.86 8.79 2.83
C ALA A 26 -5.74 8.64 3.88
N GLU A 27 -5.30 7.41 4.13
CA GLU A 27 -4.24 7.11 5.09
C GLU A 27 -2.87 7.46 4.50
N ILE A 28 -2.69 7.33 3.19
CA ILE A 28 -1.47 7.82 2.50
C ILE A 28 -1.36 9.33 2.64
N TYR A 29 -2.44 10.08 2.38
CA TYR A 29 -2.43 11.54 2.57
C TYR A 29 -2.16 11.92 4.02
N THR A 30 -2.77 11.23 4.98
CA THR A 30 -2.56 11.45 6.42
C THR A 30 -1.11 11.20 6.81
N ALA A 31 -0.52 10.07 6.39
CA ALA A 31 0.88 9.72 6.67
C ALA A 31 1.87 10.77 6.11
N ARG A 32 1.51 11.40 4.98
CA ARG A 32 2.29 12.45 4.33
C ARG A 32 1.91 13.87 4.74
N LYS A 33 1.03 14.02 5.74
CA LYS A 33 0.55 15.30 6.29
C LYS A 33 -0.04 16.22 5.23
N CYS A 34 -0.72 15.66 4.23
CA CYS A 34 -1.37 16.40 3.16
C CYS A 34 -2.86 16.02 3.04
N ARG A 35 -3.54 16.61 2.05
CA ARG A 35 -4.95 16.36 1.74
C ARG A 35 -5.09 16.08 0.25
N ALA A 36 -6.15 15.38 -0.14
CA ALA A 36 -6.49 15.22 -1.55
C ALA A 36 -6.80 16.60 -2.17
N GLN A 37 -6.33 16.80 -3.41
CA GLN A 37 -6.64 18.00 -4.22
C GLN A 37 -7.48 17.61 -5.43
N CYS A 38 -6.86 17.17 -6.54
CA CYS A 38 -7.58 16.83 -7.77
C CYS A 38 -8.02 15.35 -7.88
N GLY A 39 -7.44 14.46 -7.06
CA GLY A 39 -7.80 13.03 -7.06
C GLY A 39 -7.23 12.18 -8.20
N ASN A 40 -6.56 12.76 -9.20
CA ASN A 40 -6.04 12.00 -10.36
C ASN A 40 -5.03 10.88 -10.01
N CYS A 41 -4.40 10.99 -8.84
CA CYS A 41 -3.47 9.97 -8.33
C CYS A 41 -4.15 8.75 -7.69
N VAL A 42 -5.47 8.81 -7.42
CA VAL A 42 -6.20 7.76 -6.69
C VAL A 42 -6.16 6.40 -7.40
N PRO A 43 -6.38 6.27 -8.73
CA PRO A 43 -6.27 4.98 -9.40
C PRO A 43 -4.87 4.36 -9.27
N GLY A 44 -3.82 5.17 -9.39
CA GLY A 44 -2.43 4.73 -9.20
C GLY A 44 -2.14 4.28 -7.78
N MET A 45 -2.60 5.03 -6.77
CA MET A 45 -2.49 4.63 -5.36
C MET A 45 -3.24 3.33 -5.08
N MET A 46 -4.44 3.15 -5.65
CA MET A 46 -5.22 1.93 -5.45
C MET A 46 -4.56 0.70 -6.07
N CYS A 47 -3.89 0.85 -7.21
CA CYS A 47 -3.11 -0.24 -7.81
C CYS A 47 -2.02 -0.73 -6.84
N LEU A 48 -1.22 0.20 -6.30
CA LEU A 48 -0.15 -0.09 -5.35
C LEU A 48 -0.67 -0.71 -4.04
N LEU A 49 -1.76 -0.15 -3.51
CA LEU A 49 -2.42 -0.68 -2.32
C LEU A 49 -2.90 -2.11 -2.52
N LYS A 50 -3.57 -2.37 -3.65
CA LYS A 50 -4.12 -3.69 -3.95
C LYS A 50 -3.01 -4.73 -4.06
N GLU A 51 -1.94 -4.41 -4.79
CA GLU A 51 -0.77 -5.27 -4.92
C GLU A 51 -0.16 -5.59 -3.54
N ALA A 52 0.08 -4.57 -2.72
CA ALA A 52 0.64 -4.77 -1.38
C ALA A 52 -0.26 -5.61 -0.46
N LEU A 53 -1.58 -5.38 -0.48
CA LEU A 53 -2.53 -6.14 0.33
C LEU A 53 -2.63 -7.61 -0.13
N GLN A 54 -2.60 -7.86 -1.43
CA GLN A 54 -2.57 -9.21 -1.99
C GLN A 54 -1.28 -9.94 -1.60
N ASN A 55 -0.13 -9.27 -1.70
CA ASN A 55 1.16 -9.82 -1.30
C ASN A 55 1.19 -10.18 0.19
N ARG A 56 0.66 -9.31 1.05
CA ARG A 56 0.52 -9.59 2.50
C ARG A 56 -0.36 -10.81 2.76
N ALA A 57 -1.51 -10.89 2.11
CA ALA A 57 -2.43 -12.02 2.27
C ALA A 57 -1.80 -13.34 1.79
N MET A 58 -1.01 -13.31 0.71
CA MET A 58 -0.30 -14.49 0.21
C MET A 58 0.79 -14.94 1.20
N ILE A 59 1.61 -14.02 1.70
CA ILE A 59 2.65 -14.33 2.70
C ILE A 59 2.03 -14.93 3.97
N GLN A 60 0.92 -14.36 4.45
CA GLN A 60 0.20 -14.88 5.62
C GLN A 60 -0.31 -16.31 5.41
N LYS A 61 -0.91 -16.60 4.25
CA LYS A 61 -1.38 -17.96 3.92
C LYS A 61 -0.22 -18.96 3.85
N ASN A 62 0.87 -18.60 3.18
CA ASN A 62 2.03 -19.47 3.05
C ASN A 62 2.69 -19.79 4.39
N ALA A 63 2.76 -18.80 5.30
CA ALA A 63 3.27 -18.99 6.66
C ALA A 63 2.40 -19.96 7.48
N SER A 64 1.07 -19.95 7.29
CA SER A 64 0.17 -20.89 7.94
C SER A 64 0.27 -22.32 7.38
N THR A 65 0.43 -22.46 6.06
CA THR A 65 0.55 -23.79 5.42
C THR A 65 1.87 -24.49 5.78
N SER A 66 2.98 -23.75 5.78
CA SER A 66 4.31 -24.33 6.07
C SER A 66 4.46 -24.87 7.49
N PHE A 67 3.65 -24.39 8.46
CA PHE A 67 3.60 -24.97 9.80
C PHE A 67 2.82 -26.30 9.87
N VAL A 68 1.82 -26.50 8.99
CA VAL A 68 1.04 -27.75 8.93
C VAL A 68 1.85 -28.85 8.24
N GLU A 69 2.58 -28.54 7.15
CA GLU A 69 3.41 -29.52 6.44
C GLU A 69 4.63 -29.99 7.24
N GLN A 70 5.21 -29.19 8.13
CA GLN A 70 6.35 -29.59 8.96
C GLN A 70 5.99 -30.50 10.14
N ARG A 71 4.70 -30.75 10.38
CA ARG A 71 4.17 -31.59 11.49
C ARG A 71 3.52 -32.89 11.04
N ALA A 72 3.42 -33.14 9.72
CA ALA A 72 2.96 -34.39 9.13
C ALA A 72 4.15 -35.29 8.76
#